data_AF-A0A3D0CYF8-F1
#
_entry.id   AF-A0A3D0CYF8-F1
#
_cell.length_a   1.000
_cell.length_b   1.000
_cell.length_c   1.000
_cell.angle_alpha   90.00
_cell.angle_beta   90.00
_cell.angle_gamma   90.00
#
_symmetry.space_group_name_H-M   'P 1'
#
loop_
_entity.id
_entity.type
_entity.pdbx_description
1 polymer ?
#
loop_
_entity_poly.entity_id
_entity_poly.type
_entity_poly.pdbx_seq_one_letter_code
_entity_poly.pdbx_strand_id
1 'polypeptide(L)'
;MIDLLRLIPQLTVDFAAMACCGMGGTHGFKRRHDEQSQQQGADTFAYLERIQPDGVVTDCPMCAYRIGDRAGVETVHPIELLNDAYG
;
A
#
# COMPACT_ATOMS: atom_id res chain seq x y z
N MET A 1 14.13 1.58 -0.78
CA MET A 1 13.19 0.93 -1.71
C MET A 1 12.79 1.86 -2.84
N ILE A 2 12.16 2.99 -2.54
CA ILE A 2 11.64 3.94 -3.55
C ILE A 2 12.71 4.38 -4.55
N ASP A 3 13.92 4.68 -4.08
CA ASP A 3 15.01 5.12 -4.96
C ASP A 3 15.39 4.07 -6.01
N LEU A 4 15.28 2.78 -5.67
CA LEU A 4 15.56 1.69 -6.60
C LEU A 4 14.44 1.53 -7.63
N LEU A 5 13.17 1.63 -7.20
CA LEU A 5 12.03 1.57 -8.11
C LEU A 5 12.03 2.74 -9.11
N ARG A 6 12.52 3.92 -8.71
CA ARG A 6 12.68 5.08 -9.60
C ARG A 6 13.71 4.89 -10.73
N LEU A 7 14.53 3.84 -10.68
CA LEU A 7 15.44 3.50 -11.77
C LEU A 7 14.74 2.73 -12.91
N ILE A 8 13.54 2.20 -12.68
CA ILE A 8 12.76 1.49 -13.70
C ILE A 8 12.27 2.52 -14.72
N PRO A 9 12.64 2.41 -16.01
CA PRO A 9 12.20 3.36 -17.02
C PRO A 9 10.68 3.39 -17.13
N GLN A 10 10.11 4.59 -17.28
CA GLN A 10 8.66 4.83 -17.42
C GLN A 10 7.82 4.56 -16.16
N LEU A 11 8.42 4.10 -15.05
CA LEU A 11 7.71 3.98 -13.78
C LEU A 11 7.74 5.31 -13.02
N THR A 12 6.56 5.83 -12.67
CA THR A 12 6.44 6.99 -11.78
C THR A 12 6.09 6.51 -10.38
N VAL A 13 6.95 6.81 -9.41
CA VAL A 13 6.77 6.39 -8.01
C VAL A 13 6.59 7.62 -7.13
N ASP A 14 5.36 7.80 -6.64
CA ASP A 14 5.07 8.74 -5.56
C ASP A 14 5.15 8.03 -4.20
N PHE A 15 5.61 8.75 -3.20
CA PHE A 15 5.56 8.27 -1.83
C PHE A 15 4.22 8.64 -1.22
N ALA A 16 3.36 7.63 -1.04
CA ALA A 16 2.17 7.79 -0.23
C ALA A 16 2.60 8.20 1.19
N ALA A 17 2.38 9.47 1.53
CA ALA A 17 2.88 10.06 2.76
C ALA A 17 2.33 9.34 3.99
N MET A 18 3.12 8.42 4.56
CA MET A 18 3.19 7.93 5.96
C MET A 18 1.87 7.85 6.76
N ALA A 19 0.74 7.56 6.14
CA ALA A 19 -0.45 7.14 6.85
C ALA A 19 -0.44 5.61 6.94
N CYS A 20 -0.62 5.08 8.15
CA CYS A 20 -0.64 3.65 8.40
C CYS A 20 -1.81 3.02 7.62
N CYS A 21 -1.67 1.79 7.12
CA CYS A 21 -2.83 1.06 6.59
C CYS A 21 -3.81 0.64 7.70
N GLY A 22 -3.54 0.94 8.97
CA GLY A 22 -4.39 0.63 10.13
C GLY A 22 -4.34 -0.81 10.62
N MET A 23 -3.67 -1.75 9.93
CA MET A 23 -3.66 -3.16 10.34
C MET A 23 -2.77 -3.45 11.55
N GLY A 24 -1.57 -2.84 11.62
CA GLY A 24 -0.60 -3.09 12.70
C GLY A 24 -0.31 -4.60 12.87
N GLY A 25 -0.06 -5.32 11.78
CA GLY A 25 -0.06 -6.78 11.76
C GLY A 25 -1.48 -7.34 11.72
N THR A 26 -1.81 -8.27 12.61
CA THR A 26 -3.19 -8.81 12.74
C THR A 26 -4.05 -8.03 13.73
N HIS A 27 -3.53 -6.93 14.29
CA HIS A 27 -4.23 -6.13 15.31
C HIS A 27 -5.58 -5.63 14.81
N GLY A 28 -5.64 -5.13 13.57
CA GLY A 28 -6.86 -4.65 12.93
C GLY A 28 -7.96 -5.71 12.72
N PHE A 29 -7.64 -7.00 12.78
CA PHE A 29 -8.66 -8.06 12.70
C PHE A 29 -9.40 -8.30 14.02
N LYS A 30 -8.85 -7.84 15.15
CA LYS A 30 -9.49 -8.07 16.45
C LYS A 30 -10.68 -7.12 16.55
N ARG A 31 -11.89 -7.66 16.78
CA ARG A 31 -13.14 -6.86 16.91
C ARG A 31 -13.02 -5.63 17.81
N ARG A 32 -12.27 -5.73 18.92
CA ARG A 32 -12.05 -4.62 19.86
C ARG A 32 -11.18 -3.47 19.32
N HIS A 33 -10.53 -3.66 18.17
CA HIS A 33 -9.63 -2.70 17.54
C HIS A 33 -10.09 -2.32 16.12
N ASP A 34 -11.24 -2.82 15.67
CA ASP A 34 -11.72 -2.63 14.30
C ASP A 34 -11.95 -1.14 14.00
N GLU A 35 -12.71 -0.44 14.84
CA GLU A 35 -12.96 1.00 14.70
C GLU A 35 -11.65 1.82 14.70
N GLN A 36 -10.76 1.54 15.66
CA GLN A 36 -9.46 2.19 15.72
C GLN A 36 -8.62 1.92 14.47
N SER A 37 -8.64 0.69 13.95
CA SER A 37 -7.93 0.29 12.73
C SER A 37 -8.48 1.01 11.50
N GLN A 38 -9.80 1.18 11.41
CA GLN A 38 -10.46 1.97 10.37
C GLN A 38 -10.03 3.43 10.44
N GLN A 39 -10.09 4.04 11.62
CA GLN A 39 -9.71 5.43 11.80
C GLN A 39 -8.23 5.69 11.48
N GLN A 40 -7.32 4.80 11.89
CA GLN A 40 -5.89 4.90 11.56
C GLN A 40 -5.60 4.78 10.07
N GLY A 41 -6.43 4.06 9.30
CA GLY A 41 -6.28 3.91 7.86
C GLY A 41 -6.95 5.00 7.03
N ALA A 42 -7.82 5.82 7.63
CA ALA A 42 -8.70 6.73 6.89
C ALA A 42 -7.93 7.67 5.96
N ASP A 43 -6.84 8.28 6.46
CA ASP A 43 -6.03 9.21 5.67
C ASP A 43 -5.35 8.53 4.48
N THR A 44 -4.89 7.29 4.65
CA THR A 44 -4.30 6.47 3.59
C THR A 44 -5.32 6.22 2.48
N PHE A 45 -6.54 5.82 2.85
CA PHE A 45 -7.58 5.50 1.87
C PHE A 45 -8.13 6.74 1.18
N ALA A 46 -8.30 7.85 1.90
CA ALA A 46 -8.65 9.14 1.31
C ALA A 46 -7.55 9.66 0.35
N TYR A 47 -6.28 9.38 0.66
CA TYR A 47 -5.17 9.68 -0.25
C TYR A 47 -5.27 8.84 -1.53
N LEU A 48 -5.41 7.51 -1.40
CA LEU A 48 -5.52 6.59 -2.55
C LEU A 48 -6.73 6.92 -3.44
N GLU A 49 -7.87 7.25 -2.85
CA GLU A 49 -9.07 7.67 -3.59
C GLU A 49 -8.83 8.96 -4.38
N ARG A 50 -8.07 9.91 -3.82
CA ARG A 50 -7.76 11.18 -4.48
C ARG A 50 -6.77 11.03 -5.64
N ILE A 51 -5.72 10.24 -5.46
CA ILE A 51 -4.63 10.14 -6.45
C ILE A 51 -4.88 9.06 -7.51
N GLN A 52 -5.79 8.11 -7.24
CA GLN A 52 -6.20 7.04 -8.14
C GLN A 52 -5.01 6.37 -8.87
N PRO A 53 -4.06 5.76 -8.13
CA PRO A 53 -2.87 5.19 -8.75
C PRO A 53 -3.21 3.93 -9.54
N ASP A 54 -2.38 3.63 -10.54
CA ASP A 54 -2.48 2.36 -11.29
C ASP A 54 -2.21 1.14 -10.40
N GLY A 55 -1.42 1.31 -9.34
CA GLY A 55 -1.11 0.26 -8.37
C GLY A 55 -0.41 0.79 -7.12
N VAL A 56 -0.34 -0.04 -6.08
CA VAL A 56 0.38 0.26 -4.83
C VAL A 56 1.51 -0.73 -4.61
N VAL A 57 2.70 -0.21 -4.32
CA VAL A 57 3.88 -1.03 -4.02
C VAL A 57 4.09 -1.11 -2.52
N THR A 58 4.13 -2.32 -1.96
CA THR A 58 4.38 -2.51 -0.51
C THR A 58 5.03 -3.86 -0.23
N ASP A 59 6.00 -3.87 0.68
CA ASP A 59 6.64 -5.07 1.22
C ASP A 59 5.91 -5.65 2.44
N CYS A 60 4.84 -4.99 2.90
CA CYS A 60 4.04 -5.44 4.04
C CYS A 60 2.81 -6.21 3.57
N PRO A 61 2.71 -7.53 3.84
CA PRO A 61 1.57 -8.35 3.41
C PRO A 61 0.22 -7.86 3.94
N MET A 62 0.22 -7.28 5.15
CA MET A 62 -1.00 -6.74 5.74
C MET A 62 -1.44 -5.40 5.13
N CYS A 63 -0.49 -4.59 4.65
CA CYS A 63 -0.80 -3.42 3.83
C CYS A 63 -1.37 -3.86 2.49
N ALA A 64 -0.72 -4.81 1.81
CA ALA A 64 -1.19 -5.35 0.54
C ALA A 64 -2.63 -5.88 0.66
N TYR A 65 -2.88 -6.76 1.63
CA TYR A 65 -4.22 -7.29 1.90
C TYR A 65 -5.26 -6.18 2.12
N ARG A 66 -5.01 -5.24 3.04
CA ARG A 66 -6.02 -4.24 3.39
C ARG A 66 -6.25 -3.25 2.27
N ILE A 67 -5.20 -2.84 1.57
CA ILE A 67 -5.29 -1.89 0.45
C ILE A 67 -6.04 -2.54 -0.72
N GLY A 68 -5.71 -3.77 -1.08
CA GLY A 68 -6.46 -4.53 -2.07
C GLY A 68 -7.93 -4.71 -1.68
N ASP A 69 -8.21 -5.09 -0.43
CA ASP A 69 -9.57 -5.30 0.10
C ASP A 69 -10.41 -4.00 0.11
N ARG A 70 -9.83 -2.88 0.55
CA ARG A 70 -10.59 -1.65 0.82
C ARG A 70 -10.54 -0.59 -0.28
N ALA A 71 -9.43 -0.49 -0.99
CA ALA A 71 -9.30 0.46 -2.09
C ALA A 71 -9.60 -0.17 -3.46
N GLY A 72 -9.60 -1.51 -3.56
CA GLY A 72 -9.77 -2.21 -4.84
C GLY A 72 -8.64 -1.95 -5.83
N VAL A 73 -7.48 -1.51 -5.34
CA VAL A 73 -6.29 -1.20 -6.13
C VAL A 73 -5.35 -2.40 -6.10
N GLU A 74 -4.72 -2.70 -7.23
CA GLU A 74 -3.72 -3.76 -7.32
C GLU A 74 -2.51 -3.44 -6.42
N THR A 75 -2.07 -4.44 -5.65
CA THR A 75 -0.93 -4.31 -4.75
C THR A 75 0.16 -5.30 -5.13
N VAL A 76 1.41 -4.83 -5.26
CA VAL A 76 2.55 -5.64 -5.69
C VAL A 76 3.71 -5.53 -4.71
N HIS A 77 4.45 -6.63 -4.52
CA HIS A 77 5.69 -6.57 -3.75
C HIS A 77 6.78 -5.88 -4.58
N PRO A 78 7.64 -5.02 -3.97
CA PRO A 78 8.68 -4.30 -4.68
C PRO A 78 9.65 -5.21 -5.46
N ILE A 79 9.89 -6.43 -4.95
CA ILE A 79 10.78 -7.39 -5.61
C ILE A 79 10.16 -7.98 -6.88
N GLU A 80 8.83 -8.07 -6.96
CA GLU A 80 8.13 -8.54 -8.16
C GLU A 80 8.30 -7.51 -9.26
N LEU A 81 8.12 -6.22 -8.97
CA LEU A 81 8.37 -5.15 -9.93
C LEU A 81 9.83 -5.10 -10.41
N LEU A 82 10.79 -5.36 -9.53
CA LEU A 82 12.21 -5.40 -9.92
C LEU A 82 12.50 -6.62 -10.81
N ASN A 83 11.89 -7.76 -10.50
CA ASN A 83 11.99 -8.96 -11.33
C ASN A 83 11.34 -8.73 -12.71
N ASP A 84 10.19 -8.09 -12.77
CA ASP A 84 9.52 -7.80 -14.04
C ASP A 84 10.31 -6.81 -14.91
N ALA A 85 11.03 -5.89 -14.28
CA ALA A 85 11.83 -4.87 -14.98
C ALA A 85 13.20 -5.38 -15.46
N TYR A 86 13.83 -6.32 -14.74
CA TYR A 86 15.24 -6.69 -14.95
C TYR A 86 15.54 -8.19 -14.92
N GLY A 87 14.54 -9.04 -14.67
CA GLY A 87 14.67 -10.50 -14.60
C GLY A 87 14.60 -11.20 -15.96
#